data_AF-A0A953ID07-F1
#
_entry.id   AF-A0A953ID07-F1
#
_cell.length_a   1.000
_cell.length_b   1.000
_cell.length_c   1.000
_cell.angle_alpha   90.00
_cell.angle_beta   90.00
_cell.angle_gamma   90.00
#
_symmetry.space_group_name_H-M   'P 1'
#
loop_
_entity.id
_entity.type
_entity.pdbx_description
1 polymer ?
#
loop_
_entity_poly.entity_id
_entity_poly.type
_entity_poly.pdbx_seq_one_letter_code
_entity_poly.pdbx_strand_id
1 'polypeptide(L)'
;MLQDVARRAADYLDSLPERPVGSRATLQSMRAALGGELPEVGADPDEVVSRLARAADPGIVASAGPRYFGFVVGGTLPAALGADWLTSTWDQNAGLFVLSPANAVCEETAGRWILELL
;
A
#
# COMPACT_ATOMS: atom_id res chain seq x y z
N MET A 1 15.76 -4.44 4.72
CA MET A 1 14.53 -3.68 4.40
C MET A 1 13.49 -4.36 3.49
N LEU A 2 13.59 -4.31 2.16
CA LEU A 2 12.44 -4.58 1.27
C LEU A 2 11.82 -5.99 1.41
N GLN A 3 12.64 -7.02 1.63
CA GLN A 3 12.15 -8.38 1.89
C GLN A 3 11.36 -8.48 3.21
N ASP A 4 11.77 -7.72 4.24
CA ASP A 4 11.03 -7.64 5.51
C ASP A 4 9.68 -6.97 5.32
N VAL A 5 9.62 -5.89 4.52
CA VAL A 5 8.37 -5.22 4.16
C VAL A 5 7.44 -6.18 3.42
N ALA A 6 7.97 -6.92 2.45
CA ALA A 6 7.19 -7.90 1.69
C ALA A 6 6.58 -8.98 2.61
N ARG A 7 7.38 -9.48 3.56
CA ARG A 7 6.91 -10.43 4.58
C ARG A 7 5.82 -9.82 5.47
N ARG A 8 6.02 -8.62 6.02
CA ARG A 8 5.01 -7.93 6.85
C ARG A 8 3.71 -7.70 6.09
N ALA A 9 3.78 -7.39 4.81
CA ALA A 9 2.61 -7.21 3.96
C ALA A 9 1.86 -8.53 3.77
N ALA A 10 2.58 -9.65 3.53
CA ALA A 10 1.97 -10.97 3.47
C ALA A 10 1.30 -11.34 4.81
N ASP A 11 2.01 -11.18 5.94
CA ASP A 11 1.48 -11.44 7.28
C ASP A 11 0.21 -10.61 7.56
N TYR A 12 0.18 -9.34 7.11
CA TYR A 12 -1.00 -8.48 7.22
C TYR A 12 -2.19 -9.04 6.43
N LEU A 13 -1.98 -9.42 5.17
CA LEU A 13 -3.02 -10.00 4.31
C LEU A 13 -3.58 -11.30 4.90
N ASP A 14 -2.70 -12.18 5.40
CA ASP A 14 -3.08 -13.44 6.03
C ASP A 14 -3.89 -13.22 7.32
N SER A 15 -3.66 -12.10 8.03
CA SER A 15 -4.39 -11.76 9.26
C SER A 15 -5.80 -11.19 9.02
N LEU A 16 -6.11 -10.71 7.81
CA LEU A 16 -7.36 -10.00 7.50
C LEU A 16 -8.65 -10.75 7.91
N PRO A 17 -8.75 -12.09 7.78
CA PRO A 17 -9.94 -12.82 8.21
C PRO A 17 -10.21 -12.76 9.71
N GLU A 18 -9.23 -12.42 10.55
CA GLU A 18 -9.36 -12.40 12.02
C GLU A 18 -9.12 -11.03 12.63
N ARG A 19 -8.41 -10.13 11.94
CA ARG A 19 -8.09 -8.78 12.40
C ARG A 19 -9.34 -7.92 12.69
N PRO A 20 -9.34 -7.08 13.75
CA PRO A 20 -10.37 -6.07 13.97
C PRO A 20 -10.58 -5.18 12.73
N VAL A 21 -11.83 -5.00 12.33
CA VAL A 21 -12.19 -4.28 11.10
C VAL A 21 -11.98 -2.77 11.25
N GLY A 22 -12.49 -2.20 12.34
CA GLY A 22 -12.40 -0.76 12.62
C GLY A 22 -11.07 -0.35 13.25
N SER A 23 -10.71 0.92 13.05
CA SER A 23 -9.59 1.53 13.76
C SER A 23 -9.82 1.47 15.28
N ARG A 24 -8.74 1.23 16.02
CA ARG A 24 -8.71 1.21 17.50
C ARG A 24 -8.04 2.47 18.05
N ALA A 25 -7.64 3.40 17.20
CA ALA A 25 -6.91 4.61 17.56
C ALA A 25 -7.80 5.86 17.48
N THR A 26 -7.47 6.87 18.28
CA THR A 26 -8.05 8.21 18.16
C THR A 26 -7.17 9.07 17.26
N LEU A 27 -7.72 10.17 16.73
CA LEU A 27 -6.93 11.15 15.97
C LEU A 27 -5.71 11.65 16.77
N GLN A 28 -5.90 11.91 18.07
CA GLN A 28 -4.84 12.39 18.94
C GLN A 28 -3.74 11.33 19.13
N SER A 29 -4.10 10.06 19.33
CA SER A 29 -3.10 8.99 19.49
C SER A 29 -2.32 8.75 18.19
N MET A 30 -2.96 8.86 17.01
CA MET A 30 -2.26 8.75 15.73
C MET A 30 -1.29 9.89 15.47
N ARG A 31 -1.68 11.13 15.77
CA ARG A 31 -0.77 12.28 15.67
C ARG A 31 0.43 12.15 16.60
N ALA A 32 0.22 11.68 17.82
CA ALA A 32 1.30 11.44 18.76
C ALA A 32 2.24 10.31 18.31
N ALA A 33 1.72 9.26 17.67
CA ALA A 33 2.52 8.11 17.25
C ALA A 33 3.32 8.34 15.96
N LEU A 34 2.71 9.02 14.97
CA LEU A 34 3.26 9.21 13.63
C LEU A 34 3.87 10.58 13.39
N GLY A 35 3.44 11.59 14.15
CA GLY A 35 3.93 12.96 14.05
C GLY A 35 5.07 13.26 15.00
N GLY A 36 5.25 14.56 15.26
CA GLY A 36 6.34 15.12 16.04
C GLY A 36 6.97 16.30 15.30
N GLU A 37 8.05 16.83 15.87
CA GLU A 37 8.89 17.80 15.16
C GLU A 37 9.64 17.11 14.01
N LEU A 38 9.92 17.88 12.95
CA LEU A 38 10.72 17.39 11.83
C LEU A 38 12.14 17.06 12.33
N PRO A 39 12.64 15.83 12.19
CA PRO A 39 14.00 15.50 12.61
C PRO A 39 15.03 16.29 11.80
N GLU A 40 16.00 16.92 12.47
CA GLU A 40 17.12 17.61 11.81
C GLU A 40 18.17 16.65 11.25
N VAL A 41 18.15 15.39 11.70
CA VAL A 41 19.06 14.34 11.31
C VAL A 41 18.27 13.13 10.82
N GLY A 42 18.76 12.49 9.75
CA GLY A 42 18.19 11.26 9.23
C GLY A 42 18.27 10.10 10.24
N ALA A 43 17.35 9.15 10.10
CA ALA A 43 17.35 7.90 10.85
C ALA A 43 17.68 6.72 9.94
N ASP A 44 17.98 5.57 10.53
CA ASP A 44 18.17 4.34 9.78
C ASP A 44 16.89 3.96 9.00
N PRO A 45 16.96 3.66 7.69
CA PRO A 45 15.78 3.38 6.88
C PRO A 45 14.96 2.18 7.36
N ASP A 46 15.61 1.12 7.86
CA ASP A 46 14.90 -0.04 8.43
C ASP A 46 14.13 0.35 9.70
N GLU A 47 14.71 1.21 10.54
CA GLU A 47 14.03 1.75 11.71
C GLU A 47 12.81 2.60 11.33
N VAL A 48 12.94 3.48 10.33
CA VAL A 48 11.85 4.34 9.85
C VAL A 48 10.65 3.50 9.40
N VAL A 49 10.88 2.50 8.56
CA VAL A 49 9.82 1.65 8.01
C VAL A 49 9.20 0.77 9.12
N SER A 50 10.02 0.20 10.00
CA SER A 50 9.56 -0.61 11.12
C SER A 50 8.71 0.20 12.11
N ARG A 51 9.15 1.43 12.41
CA ARG A 51 8.40 2.38 13.26
C ARG A 51 7.07 2.74 12.61
N LEU A 52 7.06 3.05 11.32
CA LEU A 52 5.84 3.37 10.58
C LEU A 52 4.83 2.22 10.66
N ALA A 53 5.25 1.00 10.31
CA ALA A 53 4.38 -0.18 10.32
C ALA A 53 3.74 -0.41 11.71
N ARG A 54 4.55 -0.33 12.78
CA ARG A 54 4.06 -0.50 14.15
C ARG A 54 3.16 0.64 14.62
N ALA A 55 3.54 1.90 14.34
CA ALA A 55 2.81 3.07 14.81
C ALA A 55 1.46 3.26 14.09
N ALA A 56 1.40 2.89 12.80
CA ALA A 56 0.18 2.97 12.01
C ALA A 56 -0.82 1.86 12.33
N ASP A 57 -0.37 0.66 12.72
CA ASP A 57 -1.22 -0.54 12.89
C ASP A 57 -2.54 -0.29 13.65
N PRO A 58 -2.56 0.40 14.82
CA PRO A 58 -3.82 0.62 15.55
C PRO A 58 -4.84 1.49 14.79
N GLY A 59 -4.38 2.31 13.85
CA GLY A 59 -5.19 3.19 13.02
C GLY A 59 -5.65 2.58 11.69
N ILE A 60 -5.08 1.44 11.28
CA ILE A 60 -5.44 0.79 10.01
C ILE A 60 -6.84 0.19 10.12
N VAL A 61 -7.73 0.61 9.23
CA VAL A 61 -9.02 -0.04 8.97
C VAL A 61 -8.78 -1.21 8.03
N ALA A 62 -9.18 -2.41 8.42
CA ALA A 62 -8.96 -3.63 7.63
C ALA A 62 -9.98 -3.78 6.48
N SER A 63 -10.04 -2.78 5.59
CA SER A 63 -11.07 -2.68 4.56
C SER A 63 -10.99 -3.76 3.47
N ALA A 64 -9.81 -4.34 3.26
CA ALA A 64 -9.61 -5.46 2.35
C ALA A 64 -10.08 -6.81 2.93
N GLY A 65 -10.45 -6.86 4.22
CA GLY A 65 -10.89 -8.09 4.89
C GLY A 65 -12.35 -8.45 4.59
N PRO A 66 -12.74 -9.74 4.75
CA PRO A 66 -14.06 -10.25 4.37
C PRO A 66 -15.22 -9.75 5.25
N ARG A 67 -14.92 -8.97 6.29
CA ARG A 67 -15.89 -8.46 7.27
C ARG A 67 -16.11 -6.95 7.20
N TYR A 68 -15.52 -6.29 6.21
CA TYR A 68 -15.69 -4.87 6.00
C TYR A 68 -16.83 -4.60 5.00
N PHE A 69 -17.87 -3.89 5.44
CA PHE A 69 -19.08 -3.61 4.65
C PHE A 69 -19.40 -2.11 4.54
N GLY A 70 -18.43 -1.24 4.82
CA GLY A 70 -18.64 0.21 4.85
C GLY A 70 -18.17 0.90 3.57
N PHE A 71 -18.95 1.85 3.06
CA PHE A 71 -18.56 2.69 1.91
C PHE A 71 -18.21 1.91 0.63
N VAL A 72 -17.74 2.63 -0.41
CA VAL A 72 -17.19 2.05 -1.64
C VAL A 72 -15.67 2.04 -1.51
N VAL A 73 -15.15 1.11 -0.71
CA VAL A 73 -13.70 0.91 -0.52
C VAL A 73 -13.36 -0.49 -1.00
N GLY A 74 -12.54 -0.56 -2.05
CA GLY A 74 -12.15 -1.83 -2.66
C GLY A 74 -11.26 -2.70 -1.76
N GLY A 75 -11.05 -3.94 -2.19
CA GLY A 75 -10.03 -4.85 -1.67
C GLY A 75 -9.04 -5.19 -2.77
N THR A 76 -7.75 -4.91 -2.55
CA THR A 76 -6.70 -5.18 -3.54
C THR A 76 -6.48 -6.68 -3.70
N LEU A 77 -6.55 -7.18 -4.94
CA LEU A 77 -6.17 -8.56 -5.26
C LEU A 77 -4.63 -8.71 -5.16
N PRO A 78 -4.09 -9.87 -4.74
CA PRO A 78 -2.65 -10.07 -4.65
C PRO A 78 -1.88 -9.77 -5.95
N ALA A 79 -2.47 -10.07 -7.12
CA ALA A 79 -1.89 -9.76 -8.41
C ALA A 79 -1.79 -8.24 -8.67
N ALA A 80 -2.82 -7.47 -8.27
CA ALA A 80 -2.82 -6.02 -8.40
C ALA A 80 -1.76 -5.39 -7.47
N LEU A 81 -1.67 -5.85 -6.22
CA LEU A 81 -0.64 -5.40 -5.28
C LEU A 81 0.78 -5.68 -5.80
N GLY A 82 1.00 -6.86 -6.38
CA GLY A 82 2.28 -7.21 -6.99
C GLY A 82 2.65 -6.29 -8.15
N ALA A 83 1.68 -5.95 -9.01
CA ALA A 83 1.88 -4.99 -10.09
C ALA A 83 2.20 -3.57 -9.58
N ASP A 84 1.56 -3.12 -8.50
CA ASP A 84 1.84 -1.83 -7.87
C ASP A 84 3.27 -1.79 -7.28
N TRP A 85 3.73 -2.89 -6.67
CA TRP A 85 5.10 -2.99 -6.17
C TRP A 85 6.12 -2.93 -7.30
N LEU A 86 5.89 -3.63 -8.41
CA LEU A 86 6.75 -3.55 -9.59
C LEU A 86 6.77 -2.12 -10.16
N THR A 87 5.60 -1.49 -10.29
CA THR A 87 5.47 -0.11 -10.78
C THR A 87 6.29 0.86 -9.92
N SER A 88 6.15 0.77 -8.59
CA SER A 88 6.92 1.59 -7.65
C SER A 88 8.41 1.29 -7.68
N THR A 89 8.79 0.02 -7.94
CA THR A 89 10.20 -0.41 -8.02
C THR A 89 10.87 0.08 -9.30
N TRP A 90 10.14 0.14 -10.42
CA TRP A 90 10.69 0.59 -11.71
C TRP A 90 10.87 2.10 -11.78
N ASP A 91 10.10 2.87 -11.01
CA ASP A 91 10.23 4.34 -10.85
C ASP A 91 10.33 5.08 -12.20
N GLN A 92 9.42 4.75 -13.12
CA GLN A 92 9.42 5.31 -14.47
C GLN A 92 8.37 6.42 -14.64
N ASN A 93 8.70 7.45 -15.43
CA ASN A 93 7.74 8.47 -15.84
C ASN A 93 6.93 7.98 -17.04
N ALA A 94 5.67 7.61 -16.81
CA ALA A 94 4.76 7.07 -17.83
C ALA A 94 4.08 8.13 -18.71
N GLY A 95 4.42 9.42 -18.58
CA GLY A 95 3.74 10.49 -19.33
C GLY A 95 4.07 10.55 -20.82
N LEU A 96 5.19 9.97 -21.26
CA LEU A 96 5.60 9.91 -22.67
C LEU A 96 6.20 8.54 -22.98
N PHE A 97 5.87 7.99 -24.16
CA PHE A 97 6.41 6.69 -24.60
C PHE A 97 7.93 6.60 -24.52
N VAL A 98 8.65 7.66 -24.91
CA VAL A 98 10.12 7.69 -24.87
C VAL A 98 10.69 7.61 -23.44
N LEU A 99 9.92 8.02 -22.44
CA LEU A 99 10.31 7.97 -21.03
C LEU A 99 9.97 6.63 -20.36
N SER A 100 8.95 5.92 -20.87
CA SER A 100 8.68 4.53 -20.45
C SER A 100 7.86 3.75 -21.49
N PRO A 101 8.53 3.06 -22.44
CA PRO A 101 7.83 2.24 -23.43
C PRO A 101 7.01 1.10 -22.80
N ALA A 102 7.53 0.50 -21.72
CA ALA A 102 6.88 -0.61 -21.05
C ALA A 102 5.55 -0.18 -20.42
N ASN A 103 5.54 0.93 -19.65
CA ASN A 103 4.31 1.44 -19.05
C ASN A 103 3.28 1.81 -20.10
N ALA A 104 3.68 2.51 -21.17
CA ALA A 104 2.79 2.92 -22.24
C ALA A 104 2.10 1.70 -22.92
N VAL A 105 2.87 0.65 -23.23
CA VAL A 105 2.31 -0.57 -23.85
C VAL A 105 1.45 -1.37 -22.87
N CYS A 106 1.82 -1.43 -21.59
CA CYS A 106 1.00 -2.04 -20.56
C CYS A 106 -0.37 -1.36 -20.43
N GLU A 107 -0.38 -0.02 -20.39
CA GLU A 107 -1.61 0.78 -20.31
C GLU A 107 -2.49 0.59 -21.56
N GLU A 108 -1.92 0.72 -22.76
CA GLU A 108 -2.63 0.50 -24.02
C GLU A 108 -3.26 -0.91 -24.07
N THR A 109 -2.48 -1.92 -23.68
CA THR A 109 -2.93 -3.32 -23.69
C THR A 109 -4.06 -3.55 -22.70
N ALA A 110 -3.93 -3.07 -21.46
CA ALA A 110 -4.97 -3.21 -20.44
C ALA A 110 -6.25 -2.48 -20.84
N GLY A 111 -6.13 -1.27 -21.41
CA GLY A 111 -7.26 -0.49 -21.91
C GLY A 111 -8.01 -1.23 -23.02
N ARG A 112 -7.30 -1.82 -23.98
CA ARG A 112 -7.92 -2.65 -25.03
C ARG A 112 -8.66 -3.85 -24.44
N TRP A 113 -8.07 -4.57 -23.49
CA TRP A 113 -8.75 -5.69 -22.85
C TRP A 113 -10.01 -5.27 -22.10
N ILE A 114 -10.00 -4.12 -21.43
CA ILE A 114 -11.20 -3.58 -20.78
C ILE A 114 -12.29 -3.31 -21.82
N LEU A 115 -11.96 -2.75 -22.98
CA LEU A 115 -12.93 -2.53 -24.06
C LEU A 115 -13.49 -3.84 -24.63
N GLU A 116 -12.73 -4.93 -24.63
CA GLU A 116 -13.24 -6.25 -25.04
C GLU A 116 -14.20 -6.87 -24.01
N LEU A 117 -14.09 -6.48 -22.74
CA LEU A 117 -14.94 -6.98 -21.65
C LEU A 117 -16.27 -6.21 -21.49
N LEU A 118 -16.40 -5.03 -22.11
CA LEU A 118 -17.58 -4.15 -22.05
C LEU A 118 -18.52 -4.38 -23.24
#